data_AF-A0A4Q0IHH4-F1
#
_entry.id   AF-A0A4Q0IHH4-F1
#
_cell.length_a   1.000
_cell.length_b   1.000
_cell.length_c   1.000
_cell.angle_alpha   90.00
_cell.angle_beta   90.00
_cell.angle_gamma   90.00
#
_symmetry.space_group_name_H-M   'P 1'
#
loop_
_entity.id
_entity.type
_entity.pdbx_description
1 polymer ?
#
loop_
_entity_poly.entity_id
_entity_poly.type
_entity_poly.pdbx_seq_one_letter_code
_entity_poly.pdbx_strand_id
1 'polypeptide(L)'
;KKRYGEMVTVKWGLANSDNWITAYLMGKLNPYNLKRLIHTFGVRNRDIVPSVFLCPAPCEICVGEMVRAYTAFPNKGIRVAPLFVTRIEDNEDNVLATFTPEMQEVISACSAYKMLVMLRSVINEGTGGRVRRLGVKADMGGKTGTTN
;
A
#
# COMPACT_ATOMS: atom_id res chain seq x y z
N LYS A 1 22.50 -5.46 8.70
CA LYS A 1 22.81 -5.47 10.15
C LYS A 1 21.73 -4.68 10.88
N LYS A 2 21.22 -5.16 12.01
CA LYS A 2 20.22 -4.42 12.81
C LYS A 2 20.88 -3.15 13.38
N ARG A 3 20.21 -2.00 13.29
CA ARG A 3 20.72 -0.67 13.68
C ARG A 3 20.00 -0.15 14.92
N TYR A 4 20.15 -0.88 16.03
CA TYR A 4 19.43 -0.55 17.26
C TYR A 4 19.92 0.76 17.87
N GLY A 5 18.98 1.64 18.26
CA GLY A 5 19.28 2.92 18.91
C GLY A 5 19.84 4.01 17.97
N GLU A 6 20.04 3.70 16.69
CA GLU A 6 20.54 4.66 15.72
C GLU A 6 19.40 5.44 15.05
N MET A 7 19.62 6.72 14.77
CA MET A 7 18.76 7.47 13.88
C MET A 7 18.96 6.98 12.44
N VAL A 8 17.87 6.61 11.79
CA VAL A 8 17.87 6.09 10.42
C VAL A 8 16.82 6.80 9.57
N THR A 9 16.95 6.68 8.24
CA THR A 9 15.97 7.26 7.31
C THR A 9 14.68 6.45 7.32
N VAL A 10 13.55 7.12 7.02
CA VAL A 10 12.25 6.44 6.84
C VAL A 10 12.33 5.37 5.75
N LYS A 11 13.10 5.63 4.67
CA LYS A 11 13.41 4.67 3.60
C LYS A 11 14.03 3.38 4.17
N TRP A 12 15.02 3.50 5.05
CA TRP A 12 15.66 2.34 5.67
C TRP A 12 14.69 1.57 6.56
N GLY A 13 13.88 2.28 7.37
CA GLY A 13 12.89 1.66 8.24
C GLY A 13 11.84 0.86 7.46
N LEU A 14 11.33 1.42 6.35
CA LEU A 14 10.40 0.71 5.47
C LEU A 14 11.06 -0.51 4.82
N ALA A 15 12.29 -0.37 4.29
CA ALA A 15 13.02 -1.44 3.62
C ALA A 15 13.27 -2.65 4.52
N ASN A 16 13.55 -2.41 5.81
CA ASN A 16 13.83 -3.47 6.79
C ASN A 16 12.58 -3.93 7.55
N SER A 17 11.41 -3.33 7.29
CA SER A 17 10.17 -3.62 8.02
C SER A 17 10.34 -3.52 9.54
N ASP A 18 11.05 -2.49 10.00
CA ASP A 18 11.45 -2.36 11.40
C ASP A 18 10.31 -1.82 12.27
N ASN A 19 9.81 -2.65 13.18
CA ASN A 19 8.68 -2.33 14.05
C ASN A 19 8.96 -1.18 15.03
N TRP A 20 10.22 -0.98 15.46
CA TRP A 20 10.56 0.12 16.39
C TRP A 20 10.43 1.46 15.71
N ILE A 21 10.86 1.56 14.45
CA ILE A 21 10.72 2.79 13.66
C ILE A 21 9.25 3.08 13.39
N THR A 22 8.47 2.06 13.02
CA THR A 22 7.04 2.23 12.81
C THR A 22 6.32 2.68 14.09
N ALA A 23 6.64 2.08 15.25
CA ALA A 23 6.11 2.50 16.54
C ALA A 23 6.51 3.93 16.91
N TYR A 24 7.78 4.30 16.66
CA TYR A 24 8.27 5.67 16.86
C TYR A 24 7.49 6.68 15.99
N LEU A 25 7.27 6.37 14.71
CA LEU A 25 6.47 7.20 13.81
C LEU A 25 5.01 7.30 14.27
N MET A 26 4.41 6.21 14.75
CA MET A 26 3.07 6.25 15.32
C MET A 26 2.99 7.18 16.53
N GLY A 27 4.01 7.19 17.40
CA GLY A 27 4.10 8.14 18.52
C GLY A 27 4.20 9.62 18.08
N LYS A 28 4.54 9.89 16.81
CA LYS A 28 4.55 11.23 16.21
C LYS A 28 3.28 11.54 15.41
N LEU A 29 2.42 10.55 15.18
CA LEU A 29 1.24 10.66 14.35
C LEU A 29 -0.03 10.48 15.19
N ASN A 30 -1.17 10.90 14.64
CA ASN A 30 -2.47 10.68 15.27
C ASN A 30 -3.10 9.38 14.70
N PRO A 31 -3.42 8.36 15.53
CA PRO A 31 -4.04 7.12 15.06
C PRO A 31 -5.36 7.31 14.30
N TYR A 32 -6.14 8.34 14.63
CA TYR A 32 -7.38 8.68 13.92
C TYR A 32 -7.10 9.21 12.51
N ASN A 33 -6.04 9.99 12.33
CA ASN A 33 -5.60 10.45 11.00
C ASN A 33 -5.10 9.28 10.17
N LEU A 34 -4.39 8.31 10.78
CA LEU A 34 -3.99 7.09 10.08
C LEU A 34 -5.20 6.26 9.65
N LYS A 35 -6.18 6.04 10.54
CA LYS A 35 -7.43 5.34 10.18
C LYS A 35 -8.12 6.03 9.00
N ARG A 36 -8.24 7.35 9.03
CA ARG A 36 -8.82 8.14 7.92
C ARG A 36 -8.04 7.93 6.62
N LEU A 37 -6.71 7.99 6.68
CA LEU A 37 -5.86 7.75 5.52
C LEU A 37 -6.06 6.33 4.95
N ILE A 38 -6.07 5.31 5.80
CA ILE A 38 -6.33 3.91 5.40
C ILE A 38 -7.69 3.79 4.66
N HIS A 39 -8.73 4.45 5.16
CA HIS A 39 -10.03 4.50 4.48
C HIS A 39 -9.99 5.24 3.14
N THR A 40 -9.26 6.35 3.04
CA THR A 40 -9.05 7.06 1.77
C THR A 40 -8.38 6.18 0.72
N PHE A 41 -7.41 5.34 1.14
CA PHE A 41 -6.80 4.31 0.30
C PHE A 41 -7.74 3.16 -0.09
N GLY A 42 -8.99 3.17 0.39
CA GLY A 42 -9.97 2.16 0.03
C GLY A 42 -9.77 0.86 0.81
N VAL A 43 -9.40 0.93 2.09
CA VAL A 43 -9.63 -0.18 3.02
C VAL A 43 -10.92 0.15 3.77
N ARG A 44 -11.98 -0.63 3.58
CA ARG A 44 -13.32 -0.35 4.10
C ARG A 44 -13.65 -1.10 5.38
N ASN A 45 -12.72 -1.89 5.92
CA ASN A 45 -12.90 -2.57 7.20
C ASN A 45 -13.24 -1.56 8.33
N ARG A 46 -14.46 -1.68 8.90
CA ARG A 46 -14.96 -0.78 9.95
C ARG A 46 -14.34 -1.05 11.31
N ASP A 47 -13.81 -2.25 11.51
CA ASP A 47 -13.24 -2.75 12.77
C ASP A 47 -11.81 -2.25 13.01
N ILE A 48 -11.28 -1.41 12.11
CA ILE A 48 -10.02 -0.72 12.32
C ILE A 48 -10.14 0.20 13.54
N VAL A 49 -9.50 -0.19 14.64
CA VAL A 49 -9.45 0.61 15.87
C VAL A 49 -8.28 1.60 15.79
N PRO A 50 -8.52 2.92 15.92
CA PRO A 50 -7.45 3.92 15.92
C PRO A 50 -6.69 3.86 17.25
N SER A 51 -5.61 3.07 17.29
CA SER A 51 -4.72 2.97 18.45
C SER A 51 -3.26 2.97 18.02
N VAL A 52 -2.33 3.08 18.98
CA VAL A 52 -0.88 2.95 18.71
C VAL A 52 -0.51 1.57 18.15
N PHE A 53 -1.34 0.55 18.42
CA PHE A 53 -1.19 -0.79 17.90
C PHE A 53 -1.73 -0.97 16.48
N LEU A 54 -2.29 0.08 15.85
CA LEU A 54 -2.73 0.00 14.46
C LEU A 54 -1.55 -0.22 13.49
N CYS A 55 -0.37 0.27 13.85
CA CYS A 55 0.83 0.22 13.03
C CYS A 55 1.34 -1.18 12.66
N PRO A 56 1.38 -2.17 13.57
CA PRO A 56 1.64 -3.57 13.20
C PRO A 56 0.50 -4.24 12.41
N ALA A 57 -0.56 -3.50 12.05
CA ALA A 57 -1.70 -3.95 11.26
C ALA A 57 -2.42 -5.20 11.85
N PRO A 58 -3.03 -5.09 13.05
CA PRO A 58 -3.80 -6.18 13.66
C PRO A 58 -5.17 -6.40 12.99
N CYS A 59 -5.48 -5.67 11.91
CA CYS A 59 -6.78 -5.70 11.27
C CYS A 59 -6.78 -6.62 10.05
N GLU A 60 -7.88 -7.33 9.85
CA GLU A 60 -8.09 -8.13 8.65
C GLU A 60 -8.34 -7.20 7.46
N ILE A 61 -7.63 -7.42 6.36
CA ILE A 61 -7.80 -6.68 5.11
C ILE A 61 -7.89 -7.70 4.00
N CYS A 62 -8.91 -7.60 3.14
CA CYS A 62 -9.01 -8.55 2.04
C CYS A 62 -7.99 -8.21 0.93
N VAL A 63 -7.59 -9.21 0.16
CA VAL A 63 -6.60 -9.02 -0.93
C VAL A 63 -7.08 -7.96 -1.94
N GLY A 64 -8.38 -7.91 -2.24
CA GLY A 64 -8.95 -6.92 -3.14
C GLY A 64 -8.80 -5.48 -2.62
N GLU A 65 -8.95 -5.25 -1.32
CA GLU A 65 -8.72 -3.96 -0.68
C GLU A 65 -7.24 -3.56 -0.69
N MET A 66 -6.36 -4.52 -0.41
CA MET A 66 -4.91 -4.29 -0.46
C MET A 66 -4.47 -3.94 -1.88
N VAL A 67 -4.86 -4.72 -2.89
CA VAL A 67 -4.54 -4.44 -4.29
C VAL A 67 -5.07 -3.07 -4.70
N ARG A 68 -6.33 -2.76 -4.37
CA ARG A 68 -6.94 -1.44 -4.59
C ARG A 68 -6.11 -0.31 -3.96
N ALA A 69 -5.70 -0.45 -2.70
CA ALA A 69 -4.88 0.56 -2.02
C ALA A 69 -3.54 0.78 -2.72
N TYR A 70 -2.87 -0.31 -3.12
CA TYR A 70 -1.56 -0.23 -3.78
C TYR A 70 -1.61 0.43 -5.16
N THR A 71 -2.78 0.46 -5.84
CA THR A 71 -2.92 1.17 -7.13
C THR A 71 -2.55 2.65 -7.05
N ALA A 72 -2.71 3.28 -5.89
CA ALA A 72 -2.42 4.69 -5.71
C ALA A 72 -0.96 5.05 -6.01
N PHE A 73 -0.01 4.16 -5.71
CA PHE A 73 1.42 4.47 -5.86
C PHE A 73 1.88 4.55 -7.33
N PRO A 74 1.66 3.54 -8.19
CA PRO A 74 2.03 3.63 -9.60
C PRO A 74 1.20 4.69 -10.36
N ASN A 75 -0.03 4.96 -9.91
CA ASN A 75 -0.94 5.92 -10.55
C ASN A 75 -0.82 7.35 -10.01
N LYS A 76 0.39 7.78 -9.63
CA LYS A 76 0.70 9.17 -9.21
C LYS A 76 -0.19 9.70 -8.08
N GLY A 77 -0.62 8.83 -7.18
CA GLY A 77 -1.48 9.17 -6.05
C GLY A 77 -2.98 8.95 -6.27
N ILE A 78 -3.38 8.43 -7.43
CA ILE A 78 -4.77 8.13 -7.77
C ILE A 78 -5.08 6.66 -7.47
N ARG A 79 -5.91 6.41 -6.46
CA ARG A 79 -6.48 5.08 -6.20
C ARG A 79 -7.50 4.75 -7.29
N VAL A 80 -7.35 3.58 -7.90
CA VAL A 80 -8.26 3.05 -8.91
C VAL A 80 -8.99 1.84 -8.33
N ALA A 81 -10.32 1.85 -8.33
CA ALA A 81 -11.10 0.70 -7.93
C ALA A 81 -11.03 -0.41 -9.00
N PRO A 82 -10.98 -1.69 -8.58
CA PRO A 82 -11.02 -2.81 -9.52
C PRO A 82 -12.34 -2.80 -10.30
N LEU A 83 -12.25 -3.08 -11.60
CA LEU A 83 -13.38 -3.20 -12.52
C LEU A 83 -13.43 -4.61 -13.08
N PHE A 84 -14.56 -5.30 -12.92
CA PHE A 84 -14.73 -6.70 -13.36
C PHE A 84 -15.45 -6.82 -14.70
N VAL A 85 -16.35 -5.89 -15.01
CA VAL A 85 -17.15 -5.85 -16.23
C VAL A 85 -16.93 -4.48 -16.88
N THR A 86 -16.51 -4.44 -18.13
CA THR A 86 -16.28 -3.19 -18.88
C THR A 86 -17.50 -2.80 -19.71
N ARG A 87 -18.17 -3.78 -20.32
CA ARG A 87 -19.34 -3.61 -21.18
C ARG A 87 -20.24 -4.84 -21.08
N ILE A 88 -21.54 -4.64 -21.23
CA ILE A 88 -22.55 -5.70 -21.39
C ILE A 88 -23.22 -5.47 -22.74
N GLU A 89 -23.35 -6.53 -23.53
CA GLU A 89 -23.91 -6.54 -24.89
C GLU A 89 -24.94 -7.66 -25.00
N ASP A 90 -25.93 -7.48 -25.89
CA ASP A 90 -26.82 -8.57 -26.29
C ASP A 90 -26.23 -9.39 -27.46
N ASN A 91 -27.01 -10.35 -27.98
CA ASN A 91 -26.62 -11.20 -29.10
C ASN A 91 -26.65 -10.50 -30.47
N GLU A 92 -27.13 -9.26 -30.52
CA GLU A 92 -27.18 -8.40 -31.71
C GLU A 92 -26.13 -7.27 -31.62
N ASP A 93 -25.14 -7.41 -30.73
CA ASP A 93 -24.06 -6.46 -30.45
C ASP A 93 -24.51 -5.09 -29.90
N ASN A 94 -25.76 -4.97 -29.43
CA ASN A 94 -26.23 -3.72 -28.84
C ASN A 94 -25.61 -3.52 -27.45
N VAL A 95 -25.04 -2.33 -27.21
CA VAL A 95 -24.47 -1.96 -25.90
C VAL A 95 -25.59 -1.76 -24.87
N LEU A 96 -25.69 -2.63 -23.88
CA LEU A 96 -26.66 -2.49 -22.78
C LEU A 96 -26.11 -1.66 -21.62
N ALA A 97 -24.81 -1.79 -21.33
CA ALA A 97 -24.15 -1.02 -20.29
C ALA A 97 -22.64 -0.89 -20.55
N THR A 98 -22.05 0.22 -20.11
CA THR A 98 -20.61 0.44 -20.09
C THR A 98 -20.22 0.91 -18.69
N PHE A 99 -19.10 0.42 -18.18
CA PHE A 99 -18.63 0.72 -16.83
C PHE A 99 -17.21 1.29 -16.89
N THR A 100 -16.94 2.25 -16.02
CA THR A 100 -15.61 2.85 -15.84
C THR A 100 -15.16 2.67 -14.38
N PRO A 101 -13.85 2.55 -14.13
CA PRO A 101 -13.36 2.37 -12.77
C PRO A 101 -13.54 3.66 -11.96
N GLU A 102 -13.90 3.51 -10.68
CA GLU A 102 -13.90 4.62 -9.72
C GLU A 102 -12.45 5.06 -9.45
N MET A 103 -12.14 6.32 -9.72
CA MET A 103 -10.81 6.91 -9.51
C MET A 103 -10.87 8.02 -8.47
N GLN A 104 -9.94 8.02 -7.52
CA GLN A 104 -9.87 9.03 -6.47
C GLN A 104 -8.42 9.42 -6.19
N GLU A 105 -8.10 10.71 -6.17
CA GLU A 105 -6.81 11.19 -5.67
C GLU A 105 -6.76 11.03 -4.14
N VAL A 106 -5.78 10.28 -3.64
CA VAL A 106 -5.66 9.95 -2.20
C VAL A 106 -4.40 10.53 -1.56
N ILE A 107 -3.37 10.78 -2.37
CA ILE A 107 -2.12 11.44 -1.99
C ILE A 107 -1.59 12.25 -3.18
N SER A 108 -0.72 13.22 -2.93
CA SER A 108 -0.06 13.96 -4.01
C SER A 108 0.89 13.08 -4.82
N ALA A 109 1.09 13.43 -6.09
CA ALA A 109 2.05 12.74 -6.97
C ALA A 109 3.47 12.71 -6.37
N CYS A 110 3.92 13.81 -5.74
CA CYS A 110 5.23 13.86 -5.08
C CYS A 110 5.35 12.83 -3.94
N SER A 111 4.32 12.69 -3.11
CA SER A 111 4.27 11.68 -2.06
C SER A 111 4.23 10.26 -2.63
N ALA A 112 3.49 10.04 -3.72
CA ALA A 112 3.45 8.75 -4.42
C ALA A 112 4.84 8.37 -4.97
N TYR A 113 5.56 9.30 -5.61
CA TYR A 113 6.92 9.05 -6.09
C TYR A 113 7.90 8.73 -4.96
N LYS A 114 7.84 9.45 -3.83
CA LYS A 114 8.66 9.14 -2.65
C LYS A 114 8.36 7.72 -2.14
N MET A 115 7.09 7.32 -2.10
CA MET A 115 6.69 5.97 -1.70
C MET A 115 7.20 4.91 -2.67
N LEU A 116 7.10 5.12 -3.98
CA LEU A 116 7.64 4.21 -5.00
C LEU A 116 9.15 3.97 -4.80
N VAL A 117 9.93 5.04 -4.55
CA VAL A 117 11.36 4.92 -4.25
C VAL A 117 11.60 4.07 -3.00
N MET A 118 10.84 4.28 -1.93
CA MET A 118 10.98 3.49 -0.70
C MET A 118 10.57 2.02 -0.90
N LEU A 119 9.48 1.75 -1.64
CA LEU A 119 9.02 0.40 -1.96
C LEU A 119 10.00 -0.37 -2.86
N ARG A 120 10.67 0.32 -3.81
CA ARG A 120 11.77 -0.28 -4.59
C ARG A 120 12.92 -0.73 -3.69
N SER A 121 13.23 0.02 -2.64
CA SER A 121 14.31 -0.38 -1.72
C SER A 121 13.94 -1.54 -0.81
N VAL A 122 12.67 -1.81 -0.55
CA VAL A 122 12.27 -3.07 0.09
C VAL A 122 12.68 -4.27 -0.77
N ILE A 123 12.51 -4.16 -2.09
CA ILE A 123 12.86 -5.23 -3.03
C ILE A 123 14.37 -5.33 -3.25
N ASN A 124 15.06 -4.20 -3.41
CA ASN A 124 16.47 -4.20 -3.83
C ASN A 124 17.45 -4.22 -2.65
N GLU A 125 17.05 -3.73 -1.49
CA GLU A 125 17.94 -3.53 -0.32
C GLU A 125 17.38 -4.17 0.96
N GLY A 126 16.14 -4.69 0.93
CA GLY A 126 15.36 -5.00 2.12
C GLY A 126 14.76 -6.40 2.18
N THR A 127 13.66 -6.53 2.93
CA THR A 127 13.00 -7.81 3.23
C THR A 127 12.45 -8.52 1.99
N GLY A 128 12.18 -7.80 0.90
CA GLY A 128 11.68 -8.33 -0.37
C GLY A 128 12.75 -8.94 -1.29
N GLY A 129 14.04 -8.85 -0.92
CA GLY A 129 15.16 -9.25 -1.79
C GLY A 129 15.15 -10.70 -2.29
N ARG A 130 14.35 -11.59 -1.68
CA ARG A 130 14.18 -12.96 -2.17
C ARG A 130 13.66 -13.01 -3.60
N VAL A 131 12.81 -12.07 -4.02
CA VAL A 131 12.26 -12.04 -5.39
C VAL A 131 13.35 -11.93 -6.46
N ARG A 132 14.45 -11.21 -6.16
CA ARG A 132 15.61 -11.10 -7.07
C ARG A 132 16.37 -12.41 -7.21
N ARG A 133 16.47 -13.19 -6.12
CA ARG A 133 17.07 -14.54 -6.15
C ARG A 133 16.25 -15.54 -6.96
N LEU A 134 14.96 -15.27 -7.17
CA LEU A 134 14.08 -16.05 -8.06
C LEU A 134 14.22 -15.66 -9.53
N GLY A 135 15.18 -14.79 -9.89
CA GLY A 135 15.44 -14.40 -11.27
C GLY A 135 14.60 -13.23 -11.80
N VAL A 136 13.74 -12.62 -10.97
CA VAL A 136 12.92 -11.47 -11.38
C VAL A 136 13.80 -10.23 -11.50
N LYS A 137 13.96 -9.71 -12.73
CA LYS A 137 14.78 -8.52 -13.05
C LYS A 137 13.99 -7.23 -13.28
N ALA A 138 12.65 -7.31 -13.41
CA ALA A 138 11.81 -6.16 -13.67
C ALA A 138 11.91 -5.09 -12.57
N ASP A 139 11.79 -3.82 -12.94
CA ASP A 139 11.67 -2.74 -11.96
C ASP A 139 10.34 -2.89 -11.20
N MET A 140 10.43 -2.94 -9.87
CA MET A 140 9.27 -3.15 -9.01
C MET A 140 9.52 -2.63 -7.61
N GLY A 141 8.45 -2.17 -6.99
CA GLY A 141 8.36 -1.94 -5.55
C GLY A 141 7.44 -2.96 -4.91
N GLY A 142 7.64 -3.21 -3.62
CA GLY A 142 6.77 -4.09 -2.87
C GLY A 142 6.97 -3.94 -1.37
N LYS A 143 6.15 -4.65 -0.59
CA LYS A 143 6.28 -4.73 0.85
C LYS A 143 6.01 -6.15 1.31
N THR A 144 6.79 -6.64 2.27
CA THR A 144 6.52 -7.91 2.94
C THR A 144 5.63 -7.69 4.17
N GLY A 145 4.78 -8.67 4.49
CA GLY A 145 4.01 -8.73 5.73
C GLY A 145 4.10 -10.13 6.31
N THR A 146 4.17 -10.22 7.64
CA THR A 146 4.20 -11.47 8.41
C THR A 146 3.41 -11.26 9.70
N THR A 147 2.54 -12.19 10.04
CA THR A 147 1.80 -12.21 11.30
C THR A 147 2.41 -13.26 12.25
N ASN A 148 2.25 -13.07 13.57
CA ASN A 148 2.67 -14.03 14.59
C ASN A 148 1.61 -15.12 14.81
#